data_AF-A0AAQ4EW22-F1
#
_entry.id   AF-A0AAQ4EW22-F1
#
_cell.length_a   1.000
_cell.length_b   1.000
_cell.length_c   1.000
_cell.angle_alpha   90.00
_cell.angle_beta   90.00
_cell.angle_gamma   90.00
#
_symmetry.space_group_name_H-M   'P 1'
#
loop_
_entity.id
_entity.type
_entity.pdbx_description
1 polymer ?
#
loop_
_entity_poly.entity_id
_entity_poly.type
_entity_poly.pdbx_seq_one_letter_code
_entity_poly.pdbx_strand_id
1 'polypeptide(L)'
;MANGPDRLAAAGPLDATQQHPPLPTRGRLSDAQAASGLKGSAGAEDMRTRSGRRSFLTSAKETSWISRGRKGMTDMCTGSYGYPAGRSSPKARLTPGKKRAIAGAACLATVLLLAALIAFLLGGHTPSLPETKLCDTLPCRLHAQLLTRDLNRSIDPCEDFSAFVCSSWLPPTNRREHVKTPVDVMAFSRLAIFRELLIKGALKFPVAAKALDMYKYCMNAEDHGGAYLLQFLALMREMGLSWPEPPLADADPLGLLVALSYRWQVHLWFEIRVLTRRGEWLLAFSPAPSLPFLLDQYEAVKDRRSYAVYWMGYYRDLHLNTTAPVDDASLQATIEETRNMEGTVLTQLCKMIFTRMRTPAAFRLADIGNHSEPITADTWMNLLRENVALSPELAATDDVILSDENLLKTVGGLLGDYQRPRLFSLFGWTFVQMFVPIGEPRMLLRRFGTAGTWP
;
A
#
# COMPACT_ATOMS: atom_id res chain seq x y z
N MET A 1 -37.12 -65.98 -6.63
CA MET A 1 -35.93 -66.82 -6.86
C MET A 1 -34.75 -66.05 -6.30
N ALA A 2 -34.45 -66.15 -5.00
CA ALA A 2 -33.77 -67.25 -4.30
C ALA A 2 -32.25 -67.26 -4.51
N ASN A 3 -31.54 -67.31 -3.37
CA ASN A 3 -30.11 -67.56 -3.12
C ASN A 3 -29.18 -66.33 -3.20
N GLY A 4 -28.94 -65.68 -2.07
CA GLY A 4 -28.10 -66.17 -0.97
C GLY A 4 -26.58 -65.87 -1.11
N PRO A 5 -25.87 -65.51 -0.02
CA PRO A 5 -24.64 -64.71 -0.04
C PRO A 5 -23.37 -65.51 0.32
N ASP A 6 -22.17 -64.94 0.10
CA ASP A 6 -21.02 -65.26 0.96
C ASP A 6 -19.82 -64.29 0.87
N ARG A 7 -19.28 -63.98 2.06
CA ARG A 7 -17.87 -63.69 2.48
C ARG A 7 -17.26 -62.31 2.14
N LEU A 8 -17.06 -61.44 3.15
CA LEU A 8 -15.99 -61.43 4.18
C LEU A 8 -14.58 -61.15 3.60
N ALA A 9 -14.15 -59.90 3.72
CA ALA A 9 -12.76 -59.54 3.95
C ALA A 9 -12.73 -58.36 4.95
N ALA A 10 -12.16 -58.64 6.12
CA ALA A 10 -12.01 -57.71 7.22
C ALA A 10 -10.96 -56.63 6.90
N ALA A 11 -11.33 -55.36 7.04
CA ALA A 11 -10.38 -54.26 7.16
C ALA A 11 -10.08 -54.08 8.65
N GLY A 12 -8.81 -54.28 9.02
CA GLY A 12 -8.32 -54.06 10.38
C GLY A 12 -8.34 -52.58 10.77
N PRO A 13 -8.24 -52.28 12.07
CA PRO A 13 -8.21 -50.91 12.57
C PRO A 13 -6.90 -50.22 12.18
N LEU A 14 -7.01 -49.06 11.54
CA LEU A 14 -5.90 -48.14 11.33
C LEU A 14 -5.56 -47.49 12.68
N ASP A 15 -4.48 -47.97 13.26
CA ASP A 15 -3.82 -47.41 14.43
C ASP A 15 -3.16 -46.07 14.01
N ALA A 16 -3.80 -44.96 14.38
CA ALA A 16 -3.32 -43.61 14.12
C ALA A 16 -2.79 -42.99 15.42
N THR A 17 -1.73 -43.56 15.98
CA THR A 17 -0.85 -42.85 16.91
C THR A 17 0.03 -41.86 16.12
N GLN A 18 -0.53 -40.71 15.77
CA GLN A 18 0.29 -39.51 15.50
C GLN A 18 0.64 -38.88 16.84
N GLN A 19 1.83 -39.22 17.33
CA GLN A 19 2.49 -38.51 18.42
C GLN A 19 2.82 -37.09 17.95
N HIS A 20 2.08 -36.12 18.45
CA HIS A 20 2.52 -34.73 18.43
C HIS A 20 3.81 -34.59 19.27
N PRO A 21 4.83 -33.85 18.81
CA PRO A 21 5.95 -33.49 19.67
C PRO A 21 5.45 -32.66 20.86
N PRO A 22 5.95 -32.88 22.09
CA PRO A 22 5.54 -32.10 23.24
C PRO A 22 5.97 -30.63 23.06
N LEU A 23 5.02 -29.74 23.30
CA LEU A 23 5.29 -28.31 23.51
C LEU A 23 6.37 -28.14 24.58
N PRO A 24 7.29 -27.16 24.45
CA PRO A 24 8.28 -26.89 25.48
C PRO A 24 7.55 -26.50 26.78
N THR A 25 7.69 -27.35 27.79
CA THR A 25 7.24 -27.09 29.16
C THR A 25 7.94 -25.85 29.68
N ARG A 26 7.15 -24.77 29.88
CA ARG A 26 7.54 -23.61 30.69
C ARG A 26 8.03 -24.11 32.05
N GLY A 27 9.27 -23.78 32.38
CA GLY A 27 9.82 -23.96 33.72
C GLY A 27 8.93 -23.22 34.73
N ARG A 28 8.44 -23.95 35.72
CA ARG A 28 7.91 -23.39 36.96
C ARG A 28 9.01 -22.56 37.61
N LEU A 29 8.81 -21.25 37.66
CA LEU A 29 9.44 -20.43 38.68
C LEU A 29 8.81 -20.82 40.02
N SER A 30 9.62 -21.48 40.83
CA SER A 30 9.32 -21.87 42.21
C SER A 30 9.16 -20.63 43.08
N ASP A 31 8.09 -20.63 43.87
CA ASP A 31 7.91 -19.78 45.03
C ASP A 31 9.10 -19.91 46.00
N ALA A 32 9.68 -18.77 46.39
CA ALA A 32 10.52 -18.66 47.57
C ALA A 32 10.03 -17.48 48.42
N GLN A 33 9.65 -17.82 49.65
CA GLN A 33 9.12 -16.93 50.68
C GLN A 33 10.21 -16.05 51.31
N ALA A 34 9.78 -14.83 51.63
CA ALA A 34 9.88 -14.14 52.92
C ALA A 34 11.22 -13.57 53.47
N ALA A 35 11.08 -12.29 53.85
CA ALA A 35 11.64 -11.57 54.99
C ALA A 35 13.12 -11.14 54.89
N SER A 36 13.48 -9.86 55.00
CA SER A 36 13.33 -9.09 56.24
C SER A 36 13.92 -7.68 56.08
N GLY A 37 13.32 -6.71 56.78
CA GLY A 37 13.99 -5.57 57.43
C GLY A 37 14.70 -4.53 56.57
N LEU A 38 14.22 -3.29 56.61
CA LEU A 38 14.98 -2.19 57.21
C LEU A 38 14.08 -0.97 57.49
N LYS A 39 14.14 -0.55 58.76
CA LYS A 39 13.61 0.68 59.33
C LYS A 39 14.54 1.85 59.03
N GLY A 40 13.95 3.05 58.94
CA GLY A 40 14.60 4.35 59.20
C GLY A 40 15.35 4.90 57.98
N SER A 41 15.33 6.20 57.68
CA SER A 41 15.10 7.36 58.54
C SER A 41 14.67 8.55 57.69
N ALA A 42 13.80 9.38 58.27
CA ALA A 42 13.53 10.73 57.85
C ALA A 42 14.80 11.59 57.89
N GLY A 43 14.91 12.52 56.94
CA GLY A 43 15.90 13.60 56.92
C GLY A 43 15.40 14.69 55.98
N ALA A 44 14.89 15.77 56.56
CA ALA A 44 14.56 17.03 55.91
C ALA A 44 15.83 17.84 55.59
N GLU A 45 15.64 19.05 55.04
CA GLU A 45 16.63 20.07 54.63
C GLU A 45 17.17 19.95 53.20
N ASP A 46 17.31 21.00 52.39
CA ASP A 46 16.95 22.42 52.51
C ASP A 46 16.99 23.03 51.10
N MET A 47 16.30 24.15 50.95
CA MET A 47 16.33 25.10 49.85
C MET A 47 17.74 25.37 49.29
N ARG A 48 17.85 25.42 47.96
CA ARG A 48 18.58 26.53 47.32
C ARG A 48 18.07 26.84 45.92
N THR A 49 17.55 28.05 45.85
CA THR A 49 17.32 28.88 44.68
C THR A 49 18.53 28.94 43.75
N ARG A 50 18.30 28.83 42.44
CA ARG A 50 19.15 29.53 41.47
C ARG A 50 18.34 30.02 40.27
N SER A 51 18.17 31.33 40.26
CA SER A 51 17.85 32.16 39.11
C SER A 51 18.94 32.06 38.05
N GLY A 52 18.61 32.28 36.78
CA GLY A 52 19.64 32.61 35.81
C GLY A 52 19.31 32.45 34.33
N ARG A 53 18.79 33.54 33.76
CA ARG A 53 19.04 34.05 32.39
C ARG A 53 18.45 33.32 31.18
N ARG A 54 17.40 33.99 30.68
CA ARG A 54 17.17 34.23 29.25
C ARG A 54 18.41 34.85 28.60
N SER A 55 18.77 34.33 27.44
CA SER A 55 19.55 35.04 26.43
C SER A 55 18.81 34.90 25.10
N PHE A 56 18.14 35.97 24.73
CA PHE A 56 17.79 36.25 23.34
C PHE A 56 19.10 36.39 22.56
N LEU A 57 19.25 35.64 21.46
CA LEU A 57 20.07 36.10 20.34
C LEU A 57 19.32 35.91 19.04
N THR A 58 19.40 36.99 18.29
CA THR A 58 18.72 37.38 17.08
C THR A 58 19.35 36.78 15.84
N SER A 59 18.52 36.62 14.80
CA SER A 59 18.82 36.96 13.41
C SER A 59 19.97 36.23 12.71
N ALA A 60 19.59 35.25 11.90
CA ALA A 60 20.18 35.07 10.57
C ALA A 60 19.06 34.65 9.60
N LYS A 61 18.46 35.65 8.93
CA LYS A 61 17.70 35.44 7.70
C LYS A 61 18.72 35.32 6.58
N GLU A 62 18.87 34.13 6.02
CA GLU A 62 19.54 33.96 4.75
C GLU A 62 18.55 33.38 3.74
N THR A 63 18.27 34.21 2.76
CA THR A 63 17.48 33.95 1.56
C THR A 63 18.20 32.95 0.66
N SER A 64 17.51 31.90 0.25
CA SER A 64 17.88 31.15 -0.95
C SER A 64 16.61 30.75 -1.70
N TRP A 65 16.46 31.41 -2.85
CA TRP A 65 15.49 31.13 -3.90
C TRP A 65 15.86 29.83 -4.62
N ILE A 66 14.87 28.98 -4.92
CA ILE A 66 14.77 28.21 -6.18
C ILE A 66 13.32 27.68 -6.33
N SER A 67 12.70 28.04 -7.46
CA SER A 67 11.53 27.48 -8.18
C SER A 67 10.24 27.15 -7.40
N ARG A 68 9.16 27.94 -7.49
CA ARG A 68 8.15 28.02 -8.58
C ARG A 68 7.63 26.67 -9.10
N GLY A 69 6.30 26.47 -8.95
CA GLY A 69 5.47 26.02 -10.07
C GLY A 69 4.55 24.82 -9.84
N ARG A 70 3.42 24.99 -9.13
CA ARG A 70 2.13 24.32 -9.43
C ARG A 70 1.02 24.84 -8.52
N LYS A 71 0.29 25.84 -8.99
CA LYS A 71 -1.09 26.11 -8.59
C LYS A 71 -1.89 26.37 -9.85
N GLY A 72 -2.67 25.36 -10.23
CA GLY A 72 -3.77 25.41 -11.16
C GLY A 72 -4.72 24.30 -10.71
N MET A 73 -6.01 24.35 -10.96
CA MET A 73 -6.86 25.37 -11.55
C MET A 73 -8.26 24.82 -11.25
N THR A 74 -9.00 25.47 -10.36
CA THR A 74 -10.42 25.19 -10.18
C THR A 74 -11.17 26.43 -10.62
N ASP A 75 -12.20 26.16 -11.41
CA ASP A 75 -13.34 27.02 -11.73
C ASP A 75 -13.32 27.82 -13.03
N MET A 76 -14.32 27.45 -13.85
CA MET A 76 -15.24 28.32 -14.58
C MET A 76 -14.69 29.16 -15.73
N CYS A 77 -14.92 28.68 -16.95
CA CYS A 77 -15.18 29.55 -18.10
C CYS A 77 -16.43 29.07 -18.84
N THR A 78 -17.52 29.79 -18.58
CA THR A 78 -18.71 29.92 -19.42
C THR A 78 -18.31 30.45 -20.80
N GLY A 79 -18.76 29.77 -21.86
CA GLY A 79 -18.57 30.23 -23.23
C GLY A 79 -19.66 31.21 -23.65
N SER A 80 -19.25 32.38 -24.17
CA SER A 80 -20.08 33.22 -25.04
C SER A 80 -19.24 34.36 -25.64
N TYR A 81 -18.91 34.30 -26.93
CA TYR A 81 -18.66 35.41 -27.89
C TYR A 81 -18.50 34.72 -29.27
N GLY A 82 -19.08 35.09 -30.42
CA GLY A 82 -19.74 36.30 -30.88
C GLY A 82 -18.98 36.92 -32.07
N TYR A 83 -19.63 37.01 -33.25
CA TYR A 83 -19.38 37.87 -34.45
C TYR A 83 -18.40 37.39 -35.58
N PRO A 84 -18.41 37.98 -36.81
CA PRO A 84 -19.55 38.16 -37.74
C PRO A 84 -19.26 38.01 -39.28
N ALA A 85 -20.34 38.20 -40.04
CA ALA A 85 -20.57 38.47 -41.47
C ALA A 85 -19.43 38.95 -42.43
N GLY A 86 -19.54 38.52 -43.70
CA GLY A 86 -18.88 39.09 -44.88
C GLY A 86 -19.78 39.09 -46.12
N ARG A 87 -19.82 40.21 -46.86
CA ARG A 87 -20.78 40.61 -47.91
C ARG A 87 -20.33 40.32 -49.36
N SER A 88 -21.35 40.23 -50.24
CA SER A 88 -21.50 40.83 -51.60
C SER A 88 -20.58 40.48 -52.81
N SER A 89 -21.28 40.26 -53.95
CA SER A 89 -20.87 40.01 -55.35
C SER A 89 -20.08 41.13 -56.06
N PRO A 90 -19.56 40.89 -57.30
CA PRO A 90 -20.31 41.31 -58.50
C PRO A 90 -20.19 40.41 -59.77
N LYS A 91 -21.04 40.72 -60.75
CA LYS A 91 -21.25 40.10 -62.07
C LYS A 91 -20.16 40.46 -63.11
N ALA A 92 -19.97 39.62 -64.14
CA ALA A 92 -19.51 40.04 -65.46
C ALA A 92 -20.11 39.20 -66.61
N ARG A 93 -20.53 39.87 -67.68
CA ARG A 93 -21.07 39.35 -68.95
C ARG A 93 -19.94 38.98 -69.91
N LEU A 94 -20.17 38.01 -70.79
CA LEU A 94 -19.46 37.86 -72.08
C LEU A 94 -20.46 37.53 -73.20
N THR A 95 -20.30 38.24 -74.32
CA THR A 95 -21.10 38.28 -75.55
C THR A 95 -20.55 37.34 -76.66
N PRO A 96 -21.27 37.14 -77.78
CA PRO A 96 -21.03 36.07 -78.74
C PRO A 96 -20.13 36.49 -79.92
N GLY A 97 -19.45 35.51 -80.54
CA GLY A 97 -18.70 35.72 -81.79
C GLY A 97 -18.19 34.42 -82.42
N LYS A 98 -18.99 33.84 -83.33
CA LYS A 98 -18.64 32.69 -84.18
C LYS A 98 -17.66 33.08 -85.29
N LYS A 99 -16.88 32.08 -85.72
CA LYS A 99 -16.14 31.93 -87.01
C LYS A 99 -14.62 32.11 -86.98
N ARG A 100 -13.90 31.25 -86.22
CA ARG A 100 -12.61 30.62 -86.61
C ARG A 100 -12.46 29.26 -85.90
N ALA A 101 -13.40 28.33 -86.14
CA ALA A 101 -13.62 27.14 -85.31
C ALA A 101 -13.22 25.79 -85.95
N ILE A 102 -12.38 25.76 -86.98
CA ILE A 102 -12.05 24.48 -87.66
C ILE A 102 -10.56 24.10 -87.52
N ALA A 103 -9.64 25.05 -87.28
CA ALA A 103 -8.23 24.72 -86.99
C ALA A 103 -7.94 24.52 -85.48
N GLY A 104 -8.69 25.18 -84.59
CA GLY A 104 -8.53 25.03 -83.12
C GLY A 104 -9.11 23.74 -82.55
N ALA A 105 -10.14 23.17 -83.19
CA ALA A 105 -10.78 21.94 -82.74
C ALA A 105 -9.85 20.71 -82.87
N ALA A 106 -9.04 20.65 -83.92
CA ALA A 106 -8.06 19.56 -84.11
C ALA A 106 -6.97 19.59 -83.03
N CYS A 107 -6.45 20.79 -82.70
CA CYS A 107 -5.41 20.94 -81.69
C CYS A 107 -5.94 20.66 -80.27
N LEU A 108 -7.17 21.12 -79.97
CA LEU A 108 -7.82 20.84 -78.68
C LEU A 108 -8.16 19.35 -78.55
N ALA A 109 -8.60 18.68 -79.62
CA ALA A 109 -8.85 17.25 -79.64
C ALA A 109 -7.55 16.45 -79.41
N THR A 110 -6.43 16.85 -80.02
CA THR A 110 -5.14 16.20 -79.78
C THR A 110 -4.63 16.41 -78.35
N VAL A 111 -4.80 17.61 -77.78
CA VAL A 111 -4.42 17.88 -76.38
C VAL A 111 -5.29 17.10 -75.41
N LEU A 112 -6.61 16.99 -75.67
CA LEU A 112 -7.51 16.17 -74.85
C LEU A 112 -7.22 14.67 -74.99
N LEU A 113 -6.87 14.19 -76.18
CA LEU A 113 -6.42 12.81 -76.40
C LEU A 113 -5.10 12.53 -75.68
N LEU A 114 -4.12 13.44 -75.75
CA LEU A 114 -2.87 13.32 -75.02
C LEU A 114 -3.09 13.36 -73.51
N ALA A 115 -3.94 14.26 -73.01
CA ALA A 115 -4.29 14.33 -71.60
C ALA A 115 -5.03 13.07 -71.13
N ALA A 116 -5.95 12.52 -71.94
CA ALA A 116 -6.62 11.26 -71.65
C ALA A 116 -5.67 10.07 -71.69
N LEU A 117 -4.72 10.05 -72.64
CA LEU A 117 -3.70 9.01 -72.75
C LEU A 117 -2.71 9.07 -71.58
N ILE A 118 -2.28 10.27 -71.18
CA ILE A 118 -1.45 10.49 -69.99
C ILE A 118 -2.23 10.09 -68.73
N ALA A 119 -3.51 10.47 -68.60
CA ALA A 119 -4.34 10.06 -67.48
C ALA A 119 -4.59 8.54 -67.45
N PHE A 120 -4.68 7.88 -68.60
CA PHE A 120 -4.82 6.42 -68.69
C PHE A 120 -3.50 5.72 -68.35
N LEU A 121 -2.37 6.23 -68.83
CA LEU A 121 -1.03 5.70 -68.52
C LEU A 121 -0.66 5.93 -67.05
N LEU A 122 -1.05 7.06 -66.45
CA LEU A 122 -0.85 7.35 -65.02
C LEU A 122 -1.90 6.67 -64.13
N GLY A 123 -3.13 6.50 -64.61
CA GLY A 123 -4.23 5.87 -63.86
C GLY A 123 -4.20 4.34 -63.86
N GLY A 124 -3.52 3.71 -64.81
CA GLY A 124 -3.38 2.25 -64.92
C GLY A 124 -2.32 1.63 -64.00
N HIS A 125 -1.57 2.44 -63.25
CA HIS A 125 -0.59 2.00 -62.26
C HIS A 125 -0.88 2.65 -60.90
N THR A 126 -2.14 2.61 -60.45
CA THR A 126 -2.34 2.58 -58.99
C THR A 126 -1.79 1.24 -58.54
N PRO A 127 -0.64 1.18 -57.82
CA PRO A 127 -0.24 -0.08 -57.22
C PRO A 127 -1.42 -0.52 -56.38
N SER A 128 -2.02 -1.66 -56.72
CA SER A 128 -3.04 -2.28 -55.88
C SER A 128 -2.35 -2.45 -54.53
N LEU A 129 -2.66 -1.55 -53.59
CA LEU A 129 -2.12 -1.61 -52.24
C LEU A 129 -2.37 -3.05 -51.80
N PRO A 130 -1.32 -3.78 -51.37
CA PRO A 130 -1.47 -5.18 -51.03
C PRO A 130 -2.65 -5.29 -50.08
N GLU A 131 -3.65 -6.06 -50.50
CA GLU A 131 -4.92 -6.20 -49.80
C GLU A 131 -4.59 -6.46 -48.33
N THR A 132 -4.86 -5.46 -47.49
CA THR A 132 -4.44 -5.51 -46.10
C THR A 132 -5.21 -6.65 -45.47
N LYS A 133 -4.51 -7.75 -45.19
CA LYS A 133 -5.12 -8.91 -44.53
C LYS A 133 -5.56 -8.48 -43.13
N LEU A 134 -6.83 -8.10 -43.01
CA LEU A 134 -7.43 -7.76 -41.72
C LEU A 134 -7.62 -9.05 -40.92
N CYS A 135 -7.27 -9.00 -39.64
CA CYS A 135 -7.57 -10.11 -38.74
C CYS A 135 -9.07 -10.11 -38.40
N ASP A 136 -9.80 -11.11 -38.90
CA ASP A 136 -11.24 -11.26 -38.61
C ASP A 136 -11.55 -12.38 -37.60
N THR A 137 -10.53 -12.83 -36.84
CA THR A 137 -10.76 -13.80 -35.77
C THR A 137 -11.58 -13.17 -34.64
N LEU A 138 -12.36 -13.98 -33.92
CA LEU A 138 -13.15 -13.50 -32.78
C LEU A 138 -12.30 -12.74 -31.74
N PRO A 139 -11.10 -13.21 -31.34
CA PRO A 139 -10.22 -12.44 -30.45
C PRO A 139 -9.84 -11.07 -31.01
N CYS A 140 -9.54 -10.96 -32.31
CA CYS A 140 -9.20 -9.69 -32.95
C CYS A 140 -10.38 -8.71 -32.91
N ARG A 141 -11.60 -9.17 -33.22
CA ARG A 141 -12.80 -8.33 -33.15
C ARG A 141 -13.09 -7.86 -31.72
N LEU A 142 -12.99 -8.74 -30.74
CA LEU A 142 -13.19 -8.38 -29.33
C LEU A 142 -12.15 -7.36 -28.86
N HIS A 143 -10.88 -7.54 -29.22
CA HIS A 143 -9.82 -6.61 -28.83
C HIS A 143 -9.98 -5.25 -29.54
N ALA A 144 -10.33 -5.25 -30.82
CA ALA A 144 -10.60 -4.02 -31.56
C ALA A 144 -11.80 -3.26 -30.97
N GLN A 145 -12.86 -3.95 -30.57
CA GLN A 145 -14.01 -3.34 -29.89
C GLN A 145 -13.61 -2.72 -28.55
N LEU A 146 -12.82 -3.43 -27.73
CA LEU A 146 -12.33 -2.90 -26.45
C LEU A 146 -11.47 -1.65 -26.65
N LEU A 147 -10.51 -1.69 -27.57
CA LEU A 147 -9.66 -0.55 -27.89
C LEU A 147 -10.49 0.64 -28.37
N THR A 148 -11.34 0.43 -29.38
CA THR A 148 -12.10 1.52 -29.99
C THR A 148 -13.14 2.15 -29.07
N ARG A 149 -13.65 1.40 -28.08
CA ARG A 149 -14.54 1.93 -27.04
C ARG A 149 -13.84 2.96 -26.16
N ASP A 150 -12.57 2.74 -25.83
CA ASP A 150 -11.84 3.54 -24.85
C ASP A 150 -11.11 4.75 -25.49
N LEU A 151 -10.91 4.72 -26.82
CA LEU A 151 -10.30 5.82 -27.59
C LEU A 151 -11.21 7.05 -27.69
N ASN A 152 -10.66 8.21 -27.34
CA ASN A 152 -11.28 9.52 -27.61
C ASN A 152 -10.72 10.14 -28.88
N ARG A 153 -11.42 9.92 -30.00
CA ARG A 153 -11.02 10.41 -31.33
C ARG A 153 -11.08 11.93 -31.50
N SER A 154 -11.61 12.66 -30.51
CA SER A 154 -11.66 14.14 -30.53
C SER A 154 -10.35 14.78 -30.05
N ILE A 155 -9.41 13.99 -29.51
CA ILE A 155 -8.10 14.44 -29.03
C ILE A 155 -7.04 14.02 -30.05
N ASP A 156 -6.08 14.89 -30.34
CA ASP A 156 -4.95 14.54 -31.20
C ASP A 156 -3.96 13.65 -30.42
N PRO A 157 -3.66 12.42 -30.87
CA PRO A 157 -2.68 11.55 -30.21
C PRO A 157 -1.27 12.15 -30.18
N CYS A 158 -0.94 13.08 -31.07
CA CYS A 158 0.36 13.77 -31.07
C CYS A 158 0.47 14.83 -29.97
N GLU A 159 -0.67 15.37 -29.51
CA GLU A 159 -0.73 16.40 -28.46
C GLU A 159 -0.90 15.78 -27.08
N ASP A 160 -1.82 14.81 -26.94
CA ASP A 160 -2.03 14.08 -25.69
C ASP A 160 -2.46 12.63 -25.97
N PHE A 161 -1.46 11.77 -26.18
CA PHE A 161 -1.69 10.34 -26.39
C PHE A 161 -2.41 9.67 -25.21
N SER A 162 -2.15 10.13 -23.97
CA SER A 162 -2.80 9.56 -22.78
C SER A 162 -4.29 9.86 -22.79
N ALA A 163 -4.69 11.10 -23.07
CA ALA A 163 -6.09 11.47 -23.15
C ALA A 163 -6.76 10.86 -24.39
N PHE A 164 -6.07 10.78 -25.53
CA PHE A 164 -6.57 10.06 -26.71
C PHE A 164 -6.89 8.60 -26.40
N VAL A 165 -6.05 7.89 -25.64
CA VAL A 165 -6.26 6.46 -25.35
C VAL A 165 -7.18 6.20 -24.17
N CYS A 166 -7.14 7.02 -23.12
CA CYS A 166 -7.74 6.69 -21.83
C CYS A 166 -8.94 7.56 -21.44
N SER A 167 -9.19 8.70 -22.08
CA SER A 167 -10.20 9.65 -21.56
C SER A 167 -11.65 9.17 -21.74
N SER A 168 -11.92 8.20 -22.62
CA SER A 168 -13.24 7.55 -22.73
C SER A 168 -13.32 6.23 -21.98
N TRP A 169 -12.25 5.83 -21.27
CA TRP A 169 -12.30 4.67 -20.40
C TRP A 169 -13.24 4.93 -19.24
N LEU A 170 -14.31 4.16 -19.17
CA LEU A 170 -15.24 4.17 -18.05
C LEU A 170 -15.01 2.90 -17.24
N PRO A 171 -14.69 2.99 -15.94
CA PRO A 171 -14.68 1.82 -15.08
C PRO A 171 -16.07 1.17 -15.12
N PRO A 172 -16.17 -0.17 -14.96
CA PRO A 172 -17.46 -0.85 -14.94
C PRO A 172 -18.41 -0.15 -13.96
N THR A 173 -19.60 0.25 -14.44
CA THR A 173 -20.59 1.08 -13.72
C THR A 173 -21.18 0.41 -12.46
N ASN A 174 -20.75 -0.82 -12.15
CA ASN A 174 -21.22 -1.61 -11.02
C ASN A 174 -20.47 -1.23 -9.74
N ARG A 175 -20.73 -0.03 -9.20
CA ARG A 175 -20.61 0.40 -7.78
C ARG A 175 -19.40 -0.10 -6.96
N ARG A 176 -18.24 -0.34 -7.55
CA ARG A 176 -17.01 -0.61 -6.79
C ARG A 176 -16.09 0.57 -7.02
N GLU A 177 -16.14 1.51 -6.08
CA GLU A 177 -15.32 2.74 -6.03
C GLU A 177 -13.79 2.46 -6.10
N HIS A 178 -13.42 1.18 -5.99
CA HIS A 178 -12.08 0.61 -5.97
C HIS A 178 -11.47 0.30 -7.34
N VAL A 179 -12.25 0.21 -8.42
CA VAL A 179 -11.72 -0.16 -9.74
C VAL A 179 -11.38 1.09 -10.52
N LYS A 180 -10.11 1.50 -10.52
CA LYS A 180 -9.67 2.77 -11.14
C LYS A 180 -8.81 2.57 -12.38
N THR A 181 -8.28 1.37 -12.58
CA THR A 181 -7.35 1.07 -13.68
C THR A 181 -7.69 -0.24 -14.40
N PRO A 182 -7.19 -0.45 -15.64
CA PRO A 182 -7.30 -1.73 -16.32
C PRO A 182 -6.66 -2.90 -15.54
N VAL A 183 -5.59 -2.62 -14.79
CA VAL A 183 -4.92 -3.62 -13.94
C VAL A 183 -5.87 -4.08 -12.84
N ASP A 184 -6.62 -3.16 -12.22
CA ASP A 184 -7.63 -3.48 -11.21
C ASP A 184 -8.72 -4.37 -11.82
N VAL A 185 -9.24 -4.01 -13.00
CA VAL A 185 -10.26 -4.82 -13.70
C VAL A 185 -9.76 -6.25 -13.92
N MET A 186 -8.50 -6.40 -14.36
CA MET A 186 -7.89 -7.71 -14.55
C MET A 186 -7.72 -8.46 -13.23
N ALA A 187 -7.24 -7.80 -12.18
CA ALA A 187 -7.07 -8.37 -10.85
C ALA A 187 -8.41 -8.86 -10.30
N PHE A 188 -9.46 -8.03 -10.33
CA PHE A 188 -10.81 -8.40 -9.89
C PHE A 188 -11.41 -9.54 -10.71
N SER A 189 -11.21 -9.54 -12.03
CA SER A 189 -11.68 -10.64 -12.89
C SER A 189 -11.00 -11.97 -12.53
N ARG A 190 -9.69 -11.94 -12.27
CA ARG A 190 -8.93 -13.11 -11.82
C ARG A 190 -9.39 -13.56 -10.42
N LEU A 191 -9.58 -12.64 -9.48
CA LEU A 191 -10.07 -12.95 -8.15
C LEU A 191 -11.45 -13.62 -8.18
N ALA A 192 -12.34 -13.18 -9.07
CA ALA A 192 -13.64 -13.82 -9.26
C ALA A 192 -13.51 -15.26 -9.74
N ILE A 193 -12.62 -15.53 -10.70
CA ILE A 193 -12.32 -16.89 -11.18
C ILE A 193 -11.72 -17.73 -10.05
N PHE A 194 -10.73 -17.20 -9.32
CA PHE A 194 -10.10 -17.92 -8.21
C PHE A 194 -11.10 -18.27 -7.11
N ARG A 195 -11.98 -17.34 -6.75
CA ARG A 195 -13.07 -17.58 -5.80
C ARG A 195 -13.94 -18.75 -6.25
N GLU A 196 -14.37 -18.74 -7.51
CA GLU A 196 -15.18 -19.83 -8.07
C GLU A 196 -14.47 -21.18 -8.03
N LEU A 197 -13.20 -21.21 -8.45
CA LEU A 197 -12.38 -22.43 -8.43
C LEU A 197 -12.17 -22.96 -7.01
N LEU A 198 -11.97 -22.05 -6.05
CA LEU A 198 -11.77 -22.38 -4.64
C LEU A 198 -13.06 -22.97 -4.03
N ILE A 199 -14.20 -22.28 -4.20
CA ILE A 199 -15.50 -22.72 -3.65
C ILE A 199 -15.95 -24.05 -4.27
N LYS A 200 -15.74 -24.25 -5.58
CA LYS A 200 -16.10 -25.50 -6.27
C LYS A 200 -15.15 -26.66 -5.96
N GLY A 201 -14.08 -26.43 -5.19
CA GLY A 201 -13.07 -27.47 -4.92
C GLY A 201 -12.35 -27.95 -6.18
N ALA A 202 -12.28 -27.12 -7.22
CA ALA A 202 -11.61 -27.46 -8.48
C ALA A 202 -10.08 -27.53 -8.33
N LEU A 203 -9.55 -26.94 -7.26
CA LEU A 203 -8.14 -26.91 -6.91
C LEU A 203 -7.73 -28.20 -6.18
N LYS A 204 -7.00 -29.09 -6.85
CA LYS A 204 -6.66 -30.45 -6.35
C LYS A 204 -5.32 -30.55 -5.63
N PHE A 205 -4.77 -29.46 -5.11
CA PHE A 205 -3.49 -29.49 -4.37
C PHE A 205 -3.73 -29.58 -2.85
N PRO A 206 -2.80 -30.18 -2.06
CA PRO A 206 -2.99 -30.39 -0.63
C PRO A 206 -3.28 -29.11 0.18
N VAL A 207 -2.78 -27.96 -0.28
CA VAL A 207 -2.97 -26.65 0.38
C VAL A 207 -4.35 -26.04 0.09
N ALA A 208 -5.10 -26.53 -0.89
CA ALA A 208 -6.37 -25.96 -1.31
C ALA A 208 -7.44 -25.99 -0.21
N ALA A 209 -7.46 -27.06 0.60
CA ALA A 209 -8.36 -27.18 1.73
C ALA A 209 -8.14 -26.05 2.75
N LYS A 210 -6.87 -25.80 3.14
CA LYS A 210 -6.53 -24.70 4.05
C LYS A 210 -6.92 -23.33 3.49
N ALA A 211 -6.70 -23.11 2.19
CA ALA A 211 -7.09 -21.87 1.53
C ALA A 211 -8.62 -21.68 1.52
N LEU A 212 -9.39 -22.76 1.28
CA LEU A 212 -10.85 -22.72 1.32
C LEU A 212 -11.37 -22.46 2.73
N ASP A 213 -10.78 -23.07 3.74
CA ASP A 213 -11.17 -22.86 5.14
C ASP A 213 -10.87 -21.42 5.58
N MET A 214 -9.70 -20.88 5.21
CA MET A 214 -9.36 -19.48 5.47
C MET A 214 -10.30 -18.52 4.73
N TYR A 215 -10.67 -18.84 3.48
CA TYR A 215 -11.64 -18.07 2.72
C TYR A 215 -13.01 -18.06 3.41
N LYS A 216 -13.53 -19.22 3.83
CA LYS A 216 -14.80 -19.33 4.56
C LYS A 216 -14.76 -18.56 5.87
N TYR A 217 -13.66 -18.67 6.62
CA TYR A 217 -13.47 -17.94 7.87
C TYR A 217 -13.56 -16.42 7.66
N CYS A 218 -12.93 -15.91 6.60
CA CYS A 218 -12.97 -14.49 6.24
C CYS A 218 -14.37 -14.05 5.77
N MET A 219 -15.06 -14.86 4.97
CA MET A 219 -16.40 -14.51 4.46
C MET A 219 -17.48 -14.53 5.54
N ASN A 220 -17.31 -15.35 6.58
CA ASN A 220 -18.24 -15.46 7.71
C ASN A 220 -17.88 -14.51 8.86
N ALA A 221 -17.11 -13.44 8.59
CA ALA A 221 -16.68 -12.50 9.63
C ALA A 221 -17.84 -11.87 10.42
N GLU A 222 -19.01 -11.73 9.80
CA GLU A 222 -20.20 -11.20 10.46
C GLU A 222 -20.72 -12.09 11.60
N ASP A 223 -20.43 -13.39 11.55
CA ASP A 223 -20.86 -14.38 12.55
C ASP A 223 -19.93 -14.39 13.78
N HIS A 224 -18.73 -13.80 13.68
CA HIS A 224 -17.72 -13.86 14.75
C HIS A 224 -17.95 -12.83 15.87
N GLY A 225 -18.85 -11.86 15.67
CA GLY A 225 -19.32 -10.92 16.69
C GLY A 225 -18.19 -10.21 17.48
N GLY A 226 -18.50 -9.75 18.69
CA GLY A 226 -17.53 -9.11 19.59
C GLY A 226 -16.38 -10.02 20.07
N ALA A 227 -16.45 -11.34 19.81
CA ALA A 227 -15.39 -12.29 20.19
C ALA A 227 -14.11 -12.08 19.39
N TYR A 228 -14.21 -11.61 18.14
CA TYR A 228 -13.05 -11.26 17.33
C TYR A 228 -12.16 -10.22 18.04
N LEU A 229 -12.78 -9.18 18.61
CA LEU A 229 -12.05 -8.09 19.25
C LEU A 229 -11.25 -8.56 20.47
N LEU A 230 -11.83 -9.48 21.25
CA LEU A 230 -11.14 -10.08 22.40
C LEU A 230 -9.97 -10.97 21.97
N GLN A 231 -10.14 -11.78 20.93
CA GLN A 231 -9.06 -12.58 20.36
C GLN A 231 -7.95 -11.70 19.78
N PHE A 232 -8.33 -10.62 19.12
CA PHE A 232 -7.40 -9.63 18.57
C PHE A 232 -6.58 -8.95 19.69
N LEU A 233 -7.23 -8.51 20.77
CA LEU A 233 -6.55 -7.96 21.95
C LEU A 233 -5.63 -8.98 22.62
N ALA A 234 -6.07 -10.24 22.75
CA ALA A 234 -5.24 -11.31 23.29
C ALA A 234 -3.98 -11.53 22.44
N LEU A 235 -4.13 -11.54 21.11
CA LEU A 235 -3.02 -11.64 20.17
C LEU A 235 -2.06 -10.44 20.29
N MET A 236 -2.59 -9.21 20.39
CA MET A 236 -1.74 -8.02 20.62
C MET A 236 -0.90 -8.18 21.88
N ARG A 237 -1.51 -8.60 23.00
CA ARG A 237 -0.76 -8.85 24.25
C ARG A 237 0.28 -9.95 24.10
N GLU A 238 -0.03 -11.02 23.36
CA GLU A 238 0.93 -12.09 23.06
C GLU A 238 2.13 -11.59 22.24
N MET A 239 1.89 -10.64 21.33
CA MET A 239 2.94 -9.98 20.56
C MET A 239 3.74 -8.95 21.37
N GLY A 240 3.35 -8.65 22.61
CA GLY A 240 3.96 -7.59 23.42
C GLY A 240 3.45 -6.18 23.08
N LEU A 241 2.38 -6.08 22.29
CA LEU A 241 1.69 -4.82 22.01
C LEU A 241 0.67 -4.53 23.11
N SER A 242 0.81 -3.37 23.73
CA SER A 242 -0.15 -2.84 24.70
C SER A 242 -0.85 -1.65 24.08
N TRP A 243 -2.11 -1.82 23.69
CA TRP A 243 -2.99 -0.71 23.36
C TRP A 243 -4.43 -1.15 23.55
N PRO A 244 -5.28 -0.36 24.23
CA PRO A 244 -5.00 0.97 24.80
C PRO A 244 -4.27 0.96 26.16
N GLU A 245 -3.93 -0.23 26.66
CA GLU A 245 -3.29 -0.41 27.96
C GLU A 245 -1.84 0.14 27.98
N PRO A 246 -1.33 0.61 29.14
CA PRO A 246 0.07 0.99 29.26
C PRO A 246 0.99 -0.21 29.00
N PRO A 247 2.21 0.01 28.49
CA PRO A 247 3.14 -1.08 28.24
C PRO A 247 3.64 -1.75 29.51
N LEU A 248 4.10 -2.98 29.33
CA LEU A 248 4.87 -3.69 30.34
C LEU A 248 6.15 -2.88 30.64
N ALA A 249 6.44 -2.68 31.93
CA ALA A 249 7.48 -1.76 32.39
C ALA A 249 8.87 -2.02 31.78
N ASP A 250 9.19 -3.28 31.48
CA ASP A 250 10.52 -3.72 31.03
C ASP A 250 10.62 -3.98 29.52
N ALA A 251 9.55 -3.72 28.76
CA ALA A 251 9.57 -4.00 27.32
C ALA A 251 10.49 -3.01 26.57
N ASP A 252 11.37 -3.54 25.72
CA ASP A 252 12.23 -2.74 24.85
C ASP A 252 11.53 -2.44 23.50
N PRO A 253 11.33 -1.16 23.13
CA PRO A 253 10.68 -0.80 21.87
C PRO A 253 11.36 -1.39 20.62
N LEU A 254 12.70 -1.44 20.60
CA LEU A 254 13.43 -2.01 19.46
C LEU A 254 13.23 -3.52 19.39
N GLY A 255 13.36 -4.22 20.52
CA GLY A 255 13.08 -5.64 20.63
C GLY A 255 11.68 -6.01 20.13
N LEU A 256 10.67 -5.20 20.46
CA LEU A 256 9.31 -5.39 19.93
C LEU A 256 9.27 -5.24 18.40
N LEU A 257 9.90 -4.20 17.83
CA LEU A 257 9.94 -4.02 16.37
C LEU A 257 10.64 -5.18 15.65
N VAL A 258 11.75 -5.68 16.20
CA VAL A 258 12.47 -6.85 15.68
C VAL A 258 11.60 -8.10 15.75
N ALA A 259 10.96 -8.34 16.90
CA ALA A 259 10.05 -9.47 17.11
C ALA A 259 8.87 -9.41 16.13
N LEU A 260 8.20 -8.26 16.02
CA LEU A 260 7.08 -8.08 15.09
C LEU A 260 7.53 -8.33 13.66
N SER A 261 8.63 -7.73 13.23
CA SER A 261 9.09 -7.81 11.85
C SER A 261 9.51 -9.22 11.45
N TYR A 262 10.30 -9.91 12.28
CA TYR A 262 10.83 -11.23 11.94
C TYR A 262 9.94 -12.38 12.40
N ARG A 263 9.57 -12.42 13.69
CA ARG A 263 8.82 -13.56 14.25
C ARG A 263 7.35 -13.54 13.84
N TRP A 264 6.73 -12.36 13.82
CA TRP A 264 5.30 -12.22 13.52
C TRP A 264 5.01 -11.84 12.07
N GLN A 265 6.04 -11.49 11.28
CA GLN A 265 5.89 -11.00 9.90
C GLN A 265 5.00 -9.75 9.81
N VAL A 266 5.08 -8.91 10.83
CA VAL A 266 4.38 -7.63 10.96
C VAL A 266 5.39 -6.50 10.90
N HIS A 267 5.48 -5.85 9.75
CA HIS A 267 6.46 -4.79 9.50
C HIS A 267 5.82 -3.42 9.79
N LEU A 268 6.06 -2.88 10.99
CA LEU A 268 5.55 -1.54 11.34
C LEU A 268 6.42 -0.44 10.74
N TRP A 269 7.73 -0.46 11.03
CA TRP A 269 8.68 0.58 10.58
C TRP A 269 9.69 0.05 9.56
N PHE A 270 10.14 -1.18 9.75
CA PHE A 270 11.06 -1.85 8.86
C PHE A 270 10.76 -3.34 8.78
N GLU A 271 11.22 -3.93 7.69
CA GLU A 271 11.18 -5.34 7.39
C GLU A 271 12.57 -5.94 7.59
N ILE A 272 12.64 -7.09 8.28
CA ILE A 272 13.84 -7.93 8.37
C ILE A 272 13.63 -9.16 7.50
N ARG A 273 14.51 -9.37 6.52
CA ARG A 273 14.57 -10.61 5.74
C ARG A 273 15.86 -11.35 6.00
N VAL A 274 15.76 -12.66 6.03
CA VAL A 274 16.93 -13.53 5.99
C VAL A 274 17.05 -14.06 4.56
N LEU A 275 18.15 -13.73 3.90
CA LEU A 275 18.45 -14.21 2.55
C LEU A 275 19.67 -15.13 2.61
N THR A 276 19.86 -15.90 1.55
CA THR A 276 21.04 -16.75 1.38
C THR A 276 21.82 -16.34 0.13
N ARG A 277 23.14 -16.24 0.25
CA ARG A 277 24.03 -15.99 -0.89
C ARG A 277 25.20 -16.95 -0.82
N ARG A 278 25.28 -17.88 -1.78
CA ARG A 278 26.33 -18.91 -1.85
C ARG A 278 26.45 -19.76 -0.56
N GLY A 279 25.33 -20.00 0.11
CA GLY A 279 25.28 -20.77 1.36
C GLY A 279 25.53 -19.96 2.63
N GLU A 280 25.88 -18.67 2.51
CA GLU A 280 25.99 -17.76 3.64
C GLU A 280 24.66 -17.06 3.90
N TRP A 281 24.31 -16.90 5.17
CA TRP A 281 23.15 -16.11 5.59
C TRP A 281 23.48 -14.63 5.51
N LEU A 282 22.49 -13.84 5.10
CA LEU A 282 22.57 -12.40 5.15
C LEU A 282 21.27 -11.83 5.69
N LEU A 283 21.38 -10.80 6.51
CA LEU A 283 20.25 -10.06 7.04
C LEU A 283 19.99 -8.86 6.16
N ALA A 284 18.77 -8.70 5.67
CA ALA A 284 18.38 -7.52 4.90
C ALA A 284 17.34 -6.71 5.67
N PHE A 285 17.58 -5.41 5.79
CA PHE A 285 16.63 -4.45 6.35
C PHE A 285 16.12 -3.52 5.25
N SER A 286 14.81 -3.34 5.20
CA SER A 286 14.15 -2.39 4.31
C SER A 286 13.04 -1.62 5.02
N PRO A 287 12.66 -0.42 4.58
CA PRO A 287 11.47 0.25 5.08
C PRO A 287 10.26 -0.67 4.98
N ALA A 288 9.37 -0.61 5.98
CA ALA A 288 8.16 -1.41 5.94
C ALA A 288 7.31 -1.04 4.70
N PRO A 289 6.82 -2.04 3.93
CA PRO A 289 6.08 -1.79 2.70
C PRO A 289 4.73 -1.09 2.93
N SER A 290 4.22 -1.14 4.17
CA SER A 290 3.00 -0.46 4.61
C SER A 290 3.16 1.05 4.82
N LEU A 291 4.38 1.57 4.94
CA LEU A 291 4.62 2.97 5.31
C LEU A 291 3.99 3.99 4.34
N PRO A 292 4.15 3.88 3.00
CA PRO A 292 3.53 4.85 2.09
C PRO A 292 2.00 4.86 2.22
N PHE A 293 1.42 3.68 2.38
CA PHE A 293 -0.01 3.52 2.57
C PHE A 293 -0.50 4.15 3.88
N LEU A 294 0.22 3.92 4.99
CA LEU A 294 -0.09 4.54 6.28
C LEU A 294 0.05 6.06 6.22
N LEU A 295 1.07 6.59 5.53
CA LEU A 295 1.23 8.02 5.32
C LEU A 295 0.07 8.60 4.51
N ASP A 296 -0.31 7.97 3.40
CA ASP A 296 -1.44 8.41 2.58
C ASP A 296 -2.75 8.39 3.39
N GLN A 297 -2.97 7.34 4.19
CA GLN A 297 -4.10 7.27 5.12
C GLN A 297 -4.07 8.41 6.12
N TYR A 298 -2.94 8.64 6.79
CA TYR A 298 -2.74 9.72 7.75
C TYR A 298 -3.02 11.09 7.12
N GLU A 299 -2.44 11.37 5.96
CA GLU A 299 -2.62 12.63 5.22
C GLU A 299 -4.08 12.87 4.82
N ALA A 300 -4.81 11.82 4.44
CA ALA A 300 -6.22 11.92 4.07
C ALA A 300 -7.14 12.34 5.24
N VAL A 301 -6.71 12.10 6.48
CA VAL A 301 -7.56 12.24 7.68
C VAL A 301 -7.04 13.23 8.72
N LYS A 302 -5.75 13.63 8.68
CA LYS A 302 -5.11 14.43 9.74
C LYS A 302 -5.82 15.76 10.03
N ASP A 303 -6.34 16.40 8.99
CA ASP A 303 -7.03 17.70 9.07
C ASP A 303 -8.53 17.56 9.30
N ARG A 304 -9.04 16.32 9.30
CA ARG A 304 -10.46 16.06 9.51
C ARG A 304 -10.69 15.83 11.01
N ARG A 305 -11.76 16.43 11.56
CA ARG A 305 -12.32 16.05 12.87
C ARG A 305 -12.55 14.53 12.97
N SER A 306 -12.70 13.85 11.83
CA SER A 306 -12.88 12.41 11.74
C SER A 306 -11.69 11.60 12.26
N TYR A 307 -10.44 12.09 12.29
CA TYR A 307 -9.35 11.26 12.82
C TYR A 307 -9.48 11.03 14.33
N ALA A 308 -9.72 12.08 15.12
CA ALA A 308 -9.95 11.93 16.56
C ALA A 308 -11.22 11.12 16.85
N VAL A 309 -12.29 11.34 16.08
CA VAL A 309 -13.53 10.54 16.17
C VAL A 309 -13.28 9.06 15.80
N TYR A 310 -12.46 8.81 14.80
CA TYR A 310 -12.04 7.46 14.38
C TYR A 310 -11.28 6.77 15.50
N TRP A 311 -10.23 7.41 16.02
CA TRP A 311 -9.39 6.90 17.10
C TRP A 311 -10.20 6.67 18.39
N MET A 312 -10.98 7.67 18.84
CA MET A 312 -11.88 7.55 19.99
C MET A 312 -12.88 6.43 19.82
N GLY A 313 -13.37 6.25 18.60
CA GLY A 313 -14.27 5.17 18.26
C GLY A 313 -13.66 3.80 18.55
N TYR A 314 -12.48 3.52 17.99
CA TYR A 314 -11.78 2.25 18.25
C TYR A 314 -11.42 2.12 19.72
N TYR A 315 -10.91 3.19 20.32
CA TYR A 315 -10.55 3.19 21.72
C TYR A 315 -11.74 2.81 22.58
N ARG A 316 -12.91 3.44 22.40
CA ARG A 316 -14.13 3.10 23.14
C ARG A 316 -14.56 1.67 22.85
N ASP A 317 -14.63 1.25 21.60
CA ASP A 317 -15.05 -0.12 21.25
C ASP A 317 -14.14 -1.18 21.89
N LEU A 318 -12.83 -0.90 22.01
CA LEU A 318 -11.84 -1.77 22.65
C LEU A 318 -11.80 -1.65 24.19
N HIS A 319 -12.07 -0.45 24.72
CA HIS A 319 -11.99 -0.13 26.15
C HIS A 319 -13.32 -0.37 26.89
N LEU A 320 -14.46 -0.44 26.20
CA LEU A 320 -15.77 -0.78 26.77
C LEU A 320 -15.81 -2.17 27.44
N ASN A 321 -14.81 -3.03 27.17
CA ASN A 321 -14.61 -4.30 27.87
C ASN A 321 -13.78 -4.17 29.16
N THR A 322 -13.30 -2.96 29.48
CA THR A 322 -12.58 -2.68 30.72
C THR A 322 -13.50 -1.85 31.64
N THR A 323 -13.50 -2.15 32.93
CA THR A 323 -14.42 -1.53 33.91
C THR A 323 -14.03 -0.10 34.31
N ALA A 324 -12.96 0.46 33.73
CA ALA A 324 -12.45 1.77 34.12
C ALA A 324 -13.18 2.88 33.36
N PRO A 325 -13.73 3.90 34.04
CA PRO A 325 -14.24 5.08 33.37
C PRO A 325 -13.08 5.81 32.67
N VAL A 326 -13.24 6.09 31.38
CA VAL A 326 -12.27 6.85 30.60
C VAL A 326 -12.57 8.34 30.76
N ASP A 327 -11.58 9.10 31.21
CA ASP A 327 -11.65 10.56 31.11
C ASP A 327 -11.45 10.99 29.66
N ASP A 328 -12.52 11.48 29.03
CA ASP A 328 -12.52 11.92 27.63
C ASP A 328 -11.46 13.00 27.36
N ALA A 329 -11.13 13.85 28.35
CA ALA A 329 -10.11 14.90 28.19
C ALA A 329 -8.70 14.32 28.12
N SER A 330 -8.33 13.44 29.05
CA SER A 330 -7.06 12.70 29.03
C SER A 330 -6.92 11.85 27.77
N LEU A 331 -8.01 11.20 27.35
CA LEU A 331 -8.06 10.42 26.11
C LEU A 331 -7.77 11.30 24.89
N GLN A 332 -8.47 12.42 24.75
CA GLN A 332 -8.29 13.36 23.65
C GLN A 332 -6.84 13.89 23.58
N ALA A 333 -6.23 14.21 24.72
CA ALA A 333 -4.83 14.62 24.78
C ALA A 333 -3.88 13.51 24.28
N THR A 334 -4.12 12.27 24.70
CA THR A 334 -3.33 11.10 24.25
C THR A 334 -3.47 10.87 22.73
N ILE A 335 -4.67 11.08 22.19
CA ILE A 335 -4.95 10.97 20.75
C ILE A 335 -4.16 12.02 19.98
N GLU A 336 -4.24 13.28 20.38
CA GLU A 336 -3.57 14.37 19.68
C GLU A 336 -2.05 14.21 19.73
N GLU A 337 -1.54 13.77 20.86
CA GLU A 337 -0.11 13.46 21.02
C GLU A 337 0.32 12.32 20.10
N THR A 338 -0.40 11.19 20.12
CA THR A 338 -0.11 10.02 19.28
C THR A 338 -0.21 10.36 17.80
N ARG A 339 -1.21 11.16 17.40
CA ARG A 339 -1.38 11.65 16.01
C ARG A 339 -0.20 12.50 15.54
N ASN A 340 0.27 13.42 16.39
CA ASN A 340 1.38 14.30 16.03
C ASN A 340 2.69 13.50 15.90
N MET A 341 2.87 12.52 16.80
CA MET A 341 3.98 11.57 16.76
C MET A 341 3.91 10.69 15.50
N GLU A 342 2.76 10.12 15.18
CA GLU A 342 2.53 9.29 13.97
C GLU A 342 2.91 10.06 12.71
N GLY A 343 2.41 11.29 12.53
CA GLY A 343 2.74 12.09 11.36
C GLY A 343 4.23 12.36 11.21
N THR A 344 4.92 12.63 12.32
CA THR A 344 6.37 12.85 12.34
C THR A 344 7.12 11.57 11.95
N VAL A 345 6.79 10.45 12.58
CA VAL A 345 7.38 9.13 12.32
C VAL A 345 7.17 8.73 10.86
N LEU A 346 5.93 8.76 10.37
CA LEU A 346 5.60 8.38 8.98
C LEU A 346 6.31 9.27 7.98
N THR A 347 6.36 10.59 8.20
CA THR A 347 7.06 11.52 7.30
C THR A 347 8.56 11.20 7.24
N GLN A 348 9.19 10.98 8.39
CA GLN A 348 10.62 10.66 8.44
C GLN A 348 10.93 9.32 7.78
N LEU A 349 10.15 8.28 8.08
CA LEU A 349 10.35 6.95 7.54
C LEU A 349 10.05 6.88 6.02
N CYS A 350 8.99 7.55 5.56
CA CYS A 350 8.64 7.57 4.13
C CYS A 350 9.57 8.41 3.28
N LYS A 351 10.22 9.45 3.85
CA LYS A 351 11.19 10.27 3.11
C LYS A 351 12.27 9.40 2.45
N MET A 352 12.68 8.30 3.10
CA MET A 352 13.67 7.35 2.58
C MET A 352 13.15 6.55 1.38
N ILE A 353 11.86 6.22 1.38
CA ILE A 353 11.23 5.49 0.26
C ILE A 353 11.16 6.37 -1.00
N PHE A 354 10.87 7.66 -0.83
CA PHE A 354 10.71 8.60 -1.94
C PHE A 354 12.02 9.23 -2.42
N THR A 355 13.08 9.22 -1.61
CA THR A 355 14.40 9.62 -2.09
C THR A 355 14.97 8.54 -3.01
N ARG A 356 15.22 8.93 -4.27
CA ARG A 356 15.83 8.16 -5.38
C ARG A 356 16.63 6.94 -4.89
N MET A 357 16.24 5.74 -5.33
CA MET A 357 16.83 4.44 -4.95
C MET A 357 18.35 4.55 -4.76
N ARG A 358 18.77 4.60 -3.50
CA ARG A 358 20.20 4.57 -3.17
C ARG A 358 20.73 3.16 -3.40
N THR A 359 22.01 3.07 -3.70
CA THR A 359 22.70 1.77 -3.73
C THR A 359 22.59 1.13 -2.35
N PRO A 360 22.12 -0.13 -2.25
CA PRO A 360 22.09 -0.84 -0.99
C PRO A 360 23.45 -0.79 -0.30
N ALA A 361 23.47 -0.52 0.99
CA ALA A 361 24.67 -0.59 1.80
C ALA A 361 24.86 -2.02 2.31
N ALA A 362 26.09 -2.53 2.29
CA ALA A 362 26.42 -3.82 2.86
C ALA A 362 27.59 -3.66 3.85
N PHE A 363 27.46 -4.24 5.03
CA PHE A 363 28.47 -4.18 6.11
C PHE A 363 28.35 -5.42 7.00
N ARG A 364 29.32 -5.61 7.90
CA ARG A 364 29.29 -6.73 8.86
C ARG A 364 28.33 -6.43 10.00
N LEU A 365 27.66 -7.44 10.53
CA LEU A 365 26.71 -7.28 11.63
C LEU A 365 27.35 -6.61 12.87
N ALA A 366 28.66 -6.82 13.11
CA ALA A 366 29.43 -6.10 14.12
C ALA A 366 29.40 -4.56 13.98
N ASP A 367 29.23 -4.05 12.76
CA ASP A 367 29.25 -2.62 12.44
C ASP A 367 27.85 -1.99 12.44
N ILE A 368 26.78 -2.76 12.72
CA ILE A 368 25.39 -2.28 12.63
C ILE A 368 25.13 -1.05 13.51
N GLY A 369 25.83 -0.93 14.65
CA GLY A 369 25.73 0.23 15.54
C GLY A 369 26.08 1.56 14.87
N ASN A 370 27.05 1.57 13.94
CA ASN A 370 27.46 2.76 13.19
C ASN A 370 26.34 3.28 12.25
N HIS A 371 25.36 2.41 11.98
CA HIS A 371 24.21 2.71 11.14
C HIS A 371 22.93 2.91 11.94
N SER A 372 22.96 2.81 13.28
CA SER A 372 21.75 2.84 14.11
C SER A 372 21.86 3.67 15.38
N GLU A 373 22.79 4.62 15.45
CA GLU A 373 22.96 5.47 16.65
C GLU A 373 21.61 6.03 17.14
N PRO A 374 21.32 5.98 18.46
CA PRO A 374 22.23 5.59 19.56
C PRO A 374 22.27 4.08 19.89
N ILE A 375 21.67 3.21 19.08
CA ILE A 375 21.61 1.77 19.34
C ILE A 375 22.96 1.12 19.03
N THR A 376 23.51 0.36 20.00
CA THR A 376 24.80 -0.32 19.86
C THR A 376 24.70 -1.65 19.11
N ALA A 377 25.83 -2.11 18.54
CA ALA A 377 25.90 -3.41 17.88
C ALA A 377 25.55 -4.58 18.83
N ASP A 378 25.99 -4.53 20.08
CA ASP A 378 25.66 -5.57 21.09
C ASP A 378 24.15 -5.65 21.36
N THR A 379 23.47 -4.50 21.40
CA THR A 379 22.02 -4.44 21.57
C THR A 379 21.33 -5.15 20.40
N TRP A 380 21.73 -4.84 19.16
CA TRP A 380 21.21 -5.52 17.98
C TRP A 380 21.49 -7.02 17.99
N MET A 381 22.71 -7.43 18.30
CA MET A 381 23.10 -8.84 18.36
C MET A 381 22.24 -9.63 19.36
N ASN A 382 22.02 -9.08 20.55
CA ASN A 382 21.19 -9.73 21.57
C ASN A 382 19.74 -9.85 21.10
N LEU A 383 19.14 -8.76 20.60
CA LEU A 383 17.76 -8.76 20.12
C LEU A 383 17.56 -9.68 18.93
N LEU A 384 18.51 -9.72 17.99
CA LEU A 384 18.46 -10.61 16.84
C LEU A 384 18.60 -12.08 17.27
N ARG A 385 19.50 -12.42 18.20
CA ARG A 385 19.59 -13.80 18.70
C ARG A 385 18.32 -14.25 19.44
N GLU A 386 17.71 -13.36 20.21
CA GLU A 386 16.48 -13.64 20.95
C GLU A 386 15.27 -13.86 20.04
N ASN A 387 15.20 -13.15 18.91
CA ASN A 387 14.01 -13.14 18.05
C ASN A 387 14.19 -13.87 16.72
N VAL A 388 15.42 -14.03 16.25
CA VAL A 388 15.78 -14.61 14.95
C VAL A 388 16.46 -15.95 15.18
N ALA A 389 15.64 -17.00 15.33
CA ALA A 389 16.12 -18.37 15.50
C ALA A 389 16.68 -18.93 14.18
N LEU A 390 17.94 -18.61 13.87
CA LEU A 390 18.65 -19.16 12.72
C LEU A 390 19.54 -20.35 13.13
N SER A 391 19.72 -21.28 12.20
CA SER A 391 20.68 -22.37 12.29
C SER A 391 21.53 -22.38 11.01
N PRO A 392 22.86 -22.13 11.09
CA PRO A 392 23.65 -21.72 12.27
C PRO A 392 23.23 -20.38 12.91
N GLU A 393 23.63 -20.16 14.16
CA GLU A 393 23.40 -18.90 14.90
C GLU A 393 24.07 -17.71 14.21
N LEU A 394 23.46 -16.53 14.36
CA LEU A 394 24.01 -15.27 13.84
C LEU A 394 25.36 -14.94 14.46
N ALA A 395 26.35 -14.75 13.59
CA ALA A 395 27.70 -14.33 13.93
C ALA A 395 27.90 -12.84 13.66
N ALA A 396 28.79 -12.20 14.42
CA ALA A 396 29.15 -10.80 14.20
C ALA A 396 29.78 -10.55 12.81
N THR A 397 30.28 -11.61 12.17
CA THR A 397 30.84 -11.60 10.82
C THR A 397 29.80 -11.72 9.71
N ASP A 398 28.53 -11.99 10.03
CA ASP A 398 27.48 -12.12 9.02
C ASP A 398 27.21 -10.79 8.32
N ASP A 399 26.84 -10.84 7.05
CA ASP A 399 26.57 -9.64 6.27
C ASP A 399 25.17 -9.10 6.53
N VAL A 400 25.10 -7.78 6.69
CA VAL A 400 23.87 -7.00 6.75
C VAL A 400 23.76 -6.15 5.50
N ILE A 401 22.59 -6.18 4.87
CA ILE A 401 22.23 -5.32 3.74
C ILE A 401 21.16 -4.35 4.19
N LEU A 402 21.38 -3.05 3.98
CA LEU A 402 20.35 -2.03 4.14
C LEU A 402 19.90 -1.56 2.75
N SER A 403 18.59 -1.55 2.51
CA SER A 403 18.06 -0.94 1.29
C SER A 403 18.26 0.59 1.27
N ASP A 404 18.37 1.22 2.44
CA ASP A 404 18.74 2.62 2.62
C ASP A 404 19.67 2.76 3.84
N GLU A 405 20.83 3.40 3.66
CA GLU A 405 21.85 3.60 4.72
C GLU A 405 21.35 4.44 5.92
N ASN A 406 20.28 5.22 5.73
CA ASN A 406 19.70 6.07 6.77
C ASN A 406 18.56 5.38 7.52
N LEU A 407 18.07 4.23 7.05
CA LEU A 407 16.92 3.54 7.66
C LEU A 407 17.13 3.33 9.16
N LEU A 408 18.22 2.67 9.52
CA LEU A 408 18.48 2.35 10.91
C LEU A 408 18.88 3.59 11.73
N LYS A 409 19.46 4.63 11.11
CA LYS A 409 19.76 5.91 11.77
C LYS A 409 18.47 6.65 12.12
N THR A 410 17.51 6.69 11.18
CA THR A 410 16.19 7.28 11.43
C THR A 410 15.43 6.50 12.49
N VAL A 411 15.46 5.16 12.45
CA VAL A 411 14.85 4.33 13.50
C VAL A 411 15.50 4.58 14.86
N GLY A 412 16.83 4.61 14.94
CA GLY A 412 17.57 4.90 16.18
C GLY A 412 17.24 6.28 16.75
N GLY A 413 17.23 7.31 15.89
CA GLY A 413 16.82 8.67 16.26
C GLY A 413 15.39 8.73 16.80
N LEU A 414 14.42 8.15 16.08
CA LEU A 414 13.03 8.10 16.52
C LEU A 414 12.87 7.37 17.87
N LEU A 415 13.60 6.28 18.09
CA LEU A 415 13.57 5.56 19.36
C LEU A 415 14.20 6.36 20.51
N GLY A 416 15.19 7.20 20.23
CA GLY A 416 15.80 8.10 21.21
C GLY A 416 14.98 9.36 21.50
N ASP A 417 14.25 9.86 20.52
CA ASP A 417 13.50 11.13 20.60
C ASP A 417 12.18 11.00 21.39
N TYR A 418 11.62 9.80 21.49
CA TYR A 418 10.32 9.56 22.13
C TYR A 418 10.42 8.69 23.38
N GLN A 419 9.59 9.01 24.38
CA GLN A 419 9.50 8.19 25.60
C GLN A 419 8.91 6.81 25.28
N ARG A 420 9.41 5.77 25.97
CA ARG A 420 8.97 4.38 25.75
C ARG A 420 7.44 4.20 25.77
N PRO A 421 6.67 4.74 26.74
CA PRO A 421 5.21 4.55 26.74
C PRO A 421 4.51 5.08 25.49
N ARG A 422 5.03 6.18 24.93
CA ARG A 422 4.51 6.80 23.71
C ARG A 422 4.80 5.94 22.48
N LEU A 423 6.00 5.35 22.41
CA LEU A 423 6.38 4.42 21.35
C LEU A 423 5.48 3.18 21.32
N PHE A 424 5.25 2.54 22.47
CA PHE A 424 4.35 1.38 22.54
C PHE A 424 2.91 1.72 22.17
N SER A 425 2.40 2.87 22.64
CA SER A 425 1.08 3.36 22.24
C SER A 425 0.99 3.54 20.73
N LEU A 426 2.02 4.15 20.11
CA LEU A 426 2.09 4.33 18.67
C LEU A 426 2.14 2.97 17.95
N PHE A 427 2.98 2.02 18.38
CA PHE A 427 3.08 0.71 17.75
C PHE A 427 1.74 -0.06 17.80
N GLY A 428 1.09 -0.04 18.95
CA GLY A 428 -0.24 -0.64 19.12
C GLY A 428 -1.29 0.03 18.26
N TRP A 429 -1.27 1.36 18.16
CA TRP A 429 -2.17 2.10 17.27
C TRP A 429 -1.92 1.79 15.78
N THR A 430 -0.66 1.79 15.33
CA THR A 430 -0.30 1.41 13.95
C THR A 430 -0.74 -0.01 13.63
N PHE A 431 -0.56 -0.94 14.58
CA PHE A 431 -1.05 -2.31 14.44
C PHE A 431 -2.59 -2.36 14.30
N VAL A 432 -3.32 -1.62 15.14
CA VAL A 432 -4.78 -1.51 15.07
C VAL A 432 -5.24 -0.98 13.71
N GLN A 433 -4.61 0.08 13.20
CA GLN A 433 -4.90 0.65 11.88
C GLN A 433 -4.69 -0.36 10.75
N MET A 434 -3.65 -1.19 10.85
CA MET A 434 -3.34 -2.17 9.82
C MET A 434 -4.29 -3.38 9.83
N PHE A 435 -4.68 -3.87 11.01
CA PHE A 435 -5.29 -5.21 11.12
C PHE A 435 -6.74 -5.24 11.58
N VAL A 436 -7.25 -4.27 12.34
CA VAL A 436 -8.68 -4.26 12.70
C VAL A 436 -9.60 -4.17 11.47
N PRO A 437 -9.27 -3.37 10.44
CA PRO A 437 -9.99 -3.36 9.16
C PRO A 437 -10.26 -4.74 8.54
N ILE A 438 -9.35 -5.70 8.77
CA ILE A 438 -9.42 -7.04 8.18
C ILE A 438 -10.46 -7.91 8.89
N GLY A 439 -10.62 -7.77 10.20
CA GLY A 439 -11.51 -8.65 10.96
C GLY A 439 -12.84 -8.05 11.40
N GLU A 440 -12.99 -6.72 11.38
CA GLU A 440 -14.30 -6.08 11.55
C GLU A 440 -14.53 -5.01 10.46
N PRO A 441 -14.88 -5.42 9.23
CA PRO A 441 -15.08 -4.50 8.10
C PRO A 441 -16.19 -3.47 8.35
N ARG A 442 -17.13 -3.74 9.26
CA ARG A 442 -18.20 -2.78 9.60
C ARG A 442 -17.64 -1.55 10.31
N MET A 443 -16.53 -1.68 11.05
CA MET A 443 -15.86 -0.53 11.67
C MET A 443 -15.28 0.43 10.61
N LEU A 444 -14.86 -0.08 9.44
CA LEU A 444 -14.46 0.75 8.30
C LEU A 444 -15.67 1.48 7.70
N LEU A 445 -16.71 0.71 7.34
CA LEU A 445 -17.88 1.21 6.60
C LEU A 445 -18.70 2.23 7.40
N ARG A 446 -18.84 2.03 8.72
CA ARG A 446 -19.61 2.94 9.58
C ARG A 446 -18.95 4.29 9.81
N ARG A 447 -17.61 4.39 9.72
CA ARG A 447 -16.88 5.57 10.21
C ARG A 447 -16.16 6.39 9.14
N PHE A 448 -15.79 5.80 8.00
CA PHE A 448 -15.26 6.56 6.87
C PHE A 448 -16.32 7.08 5.90
N GLY A 449 -17.58 6.65 6.08
CA GLY A 449 -18.63 6.82 5.06
C GLY A 449 -18.25 6.11 3.75
N THR A 450 -19.02 6.32 2.69
CA THR A 450 -18.63 5.90 1.33
C THR A 450 -17.37 6.63 0.84
N ALA A 451 -16.90 7.66 1.53
CA ALA A 451 -15.76 8.48 1.13
C ALA A 451 -14.38 7.87 1.50
N GLY A 452 -14.33 6.80 2.28
CA GLY A 452 -13.08 6.08 2.60
C GLY A 452 -13.15 4.61 2.27
N THR A 453 -13.74 4.29 1.11
CA THR A 453 -13.48 3.02 0.45
C THR A 453 -11.97 2.91 0.16
N TRP A 454 -11.31 2.01 0.90
CA TRP A 454 -9.91 1.58 0.71
C TRP A 454 -9.55 1.44 -0.77
N PRO A 455 -8.38 1.85 -1.28
CA PRO A 455 -7.98 1.51 -2.65
C PRO A 455 -7.95 -0.01 -2.88
#